data_AF-A0A7W9MEP2-F1
#
_entry.id   AF-A0A7W9MEP2-F1
#
_cell.length_a   1.000
_cell.length_b   1.000
_cell.length_c   1.000
_cell.angle_alpha   90.00
_cell.angle_beta   90.00
_cell.angle_gamma   90.00
#
_symmetry.space_group_name_H-M   'P 1'
#
loop_
_entity.id
_entity.type
_entity.pdbx_description
1 polymer ?
#
loop_
_entity_poly.entity_id
_entity_poly.type
_entity_poly.pdbx_seq_one_letter_code
_entity_poly.pdbx_strand_id
1 'polypeptide(L)'
;MTPPFCLPGEVHAWQRIRRYAVPRWMIRQATERRAAGDWRGACAAAGVDVAFDLGDIAARYGAQAAAAIEDDLVNLVPDLLRWHLPRVQCGRTTIRPGETVLLSDLVGGAPRATAGEPRPVSPAGPWLHIAPLERADGPQRLTLAFGPVDLRQNHQDWTGMRHLWDARRTGELLERCGGSTRAPFFHADGTPLTVEELPSGSSSDQARNTEWVTLLRERGEIEAACAAAGIKLDFTPPEEKCWYSSTVTEVLAVTPLAMTRLAEEMRLAGHGTVFIPYDGCYRLRVETGHDGARVRLVNTVREKTAECLPVLAEARWRRLPDLDLLRTGRMDPDALHPLVHAAFFPAAPVPSQGPPEAAEPAPFRVRCRGEWHLVGPGPSIPHDEAECRRERALGAFGGAVAGCVAAKDAWTSGTGRLPKALREQRRELFLRAQHGDTPGVLRLLDAGFDTRVRDGGRRTLLHVLHLLDHEPLLPRLLAAGLDLEATDHHERTPLHVAVGDGGSEALVRALLDAGARVDVVDYGGRSLRNMIHDYRRTDLAFLAEMVTPGIGRPDREKKDG
;
A
#
# COMPACT_ATOMS: atom_id res chain seq x y z
N MET A 1 -2.46 -21.80 -17.20
CA MET A 1 -2.42 -20.61 -16.32
C MET A 1 -1.56 -19.56 -16.99
N THR A 2 -2.18 -18.52 -17.55
CA THR A 2 -1.51 -17.44 -18.29
C THR A 2 -0.84 -16.46 -17.31
N PRO A 3 0.36 -15.93 -17.61
CA PRO A 3 1.01 -14.95 -16.75
C PRO A 3 0.24 -13.62 -16.73
N PRO A 4 0.25 -12.89 -15.60
CA PRO A 4 -0.44 -11.61 -15.47
C PRO A 4 0.27 -10.47 -16.23
N PHE A 5 -0.46 -9.39 -16.53
CA PHE A 5 0.05 -8.13 -17.17
C PHE A 5 0.79 -7.21 -16.21
N CYS A 6 1.40 -7.83 -15.22
CA CYS A 6 2.16 -7.24 -14.15
C CYS A 6 3.39 -8.13 -14.06
N LEU A 7 4.54 -7.57 -13.69
CA LEU A 7 5.70 -8.42 -13.43
C LEU A 7 5.29 -9.50 -12.40
N PRO A 8 5.72 -10.78 -12.50
CA PRO A 8 5.26 -11.82 -11.58
C PRO A 8 5.35 -11.44 -10.09
N GLY A 9 6.30 -10.59 -9.71
CA GLY A 9 6.42 -10.03 -8.36
C GLY A 9 5.28 -9.09 -7.95
N GLU A 10 4.68 -8.36 -8.89
CA GLU A 10 3.63 -7.36 -8.69
C GLU A 10 2.26 -8.00 -8.43
N VAL A 11 1.90 -9.10 -9.09
CA VAL A 11 0.67 -9.85 -8.73
C VAL A 11 0.74 -10.42 -7.33
N HIS A 12 1.88 -10.99 -6.95
CA HIS A 12 2.08 -11.43 -5.57
C HIS A 12 2.05 -10.25 -4.59
N ALA A 13 2.44 -9.05 -4.99
CA ALA A 13 2.30 -7.84 -4.17
C ALA A 13 0.83 -7.46 -4.01
N TRP A 14 0.04 -7.40 -5.08
CA TRP A 14 -1.38 -7.07 -5.01
C TRP A 14 -2.21 -8.08 -4.23
N GLN A 15 -1.93 -9.38 -4.38
CA GLN A 15 -2.56 -10.42 -3.58
C GLN A 15 -2.33 -10.18 -2.06
N ARG A 16 -1.12 -9.75 -1.69
CA ARG A 16 -0.83 -9.35 -0.31
C ARG A 16 -1.54 -8.06 0.08
N ILE A 17 -1.50 -7.04 -0.77
CA ILE A 17 -2.14 -5.75 -0.51
C ILE A 17 -3.61 -5.96 -0.18
N ARG A 18 -4.34 -6.75 -0.97
CA ARG A 18 -5.76 -7.03 -0.70
C ARG A 18 -5.98 -7.85 0.55
N ARG A 19 -5.03 -8.70 0.95
CA ARG A 19 -5.15 -9.48 2.19
C ARG A 19 -4.88 -8.67 3.45
N TYR A 20 -3.94 -7.72 3.43
CA TYR A 20 -3.45 -7.07 4.65
C TYR A 20 -3.73 -5.58 4.76
N ALA A 21 -3.82 -4.86 3.63
CA ALA A 21 -3.95 -3.41 3.68
C ALA A 21 -5.32 -2.95 4.17
N VAL A 22 -6.38 -3.70 3.84
CA VAL A 22 -7.75 -3.42 4.26
C VAL A 22 -8.34 -4.72 4.81
N PRO A 23 -8.06 -5.05 6.08
CA PRO A 23 -8.51 -6.30 6.67
C PRO A 23 -10.02 -6.30 6.90
N ARG A 24 -10.62 -7.49 6.96
CA ARG A 24 -12.07 -7.65 7.10
C ARG A 24 -12.68 -6.94 8.32
N TRP A 25 -11.99 -6.87 9.46
CA TRP A 25 -12.50 -6.15 10.63
C TRP A 25 -12.64 -4.65 10.35
N MET A 26 -11.74 -4.07 9.55
CA MET A 26 -11.73 -2.66 9.18
C MET A 26 -12.95 -2.35 8.32
N ILE A 27 -13.20 -3.17 7.30
CA ILE A 27 -14.38 -3.05 6.42
C ILE A 27 -15.66 -3.12 7.24
N ARG A 28 -15.77 -4.09 8.14
CA ARG A 28 -16.94 -4.26 9.00
C ARG A 28 -17.18 -3.02 9.86
N GLN A 29 -16.17 -2.59 10.63
CA GLN A 29 -16.32 -1.45 11.53
C GLN A 29 -16.58 -0.14 10.78
N ALA A 30 -15.85 0.12 9.69
CA ALA A 30 -16.05 1.31 8.88
C ALA A 30 -17.46 1.33 8.26
N THR A 31 -17.94 0.19 7.78
CA THR A 31 -19.30 0.04 7.24
C THR A 31 -20.37 0.25 8.30
N GLU A 32 -20.23 -0.36 9.48
CA GLU A 32 -21.16 -0.18 10.61
C GLU A 32 -21.26 1.29 11.03
N ARG A 33 -20.11 1.97 11.15
CA ARG A 33 -20.03 3.39 11.53
C ARG A 33 -20.66 4.30 10.48
N ARG A 34 -20.35 4.07 9.21
CA ARG A 34 -20.93 4.81 8.08
C ARG A 34 -22.44 4.60 7.99
N ALA A 35 -22.94 3.38 8.18
CA ALA A 35 -24.39 3.10 8.20
C ALA A 35 -25.12 3.81 9.35
N ALA A 36 -24.42 4.10 10.45
CA ALA A 36 -24.92 4.89 11.56
C ALA A 36 -24.77 6.42 11.36
N GLY A 37 -24.21 6.88 10.23
CA GLY A 37 -23.93 8.30 9.97
C GLY A 37 -22.68 8.83 10.69
N ASP A 38 -21.92 7.99 11.39
CA ASP A 38 -20.70 8.34 12.11
C ASP A 38 -19.48 8.27 11.18
N TRP A 39 -19.33 9.27 10.30
CA TRP A 39 -18.22 9.32 9.35
C TRP A 39 -16.85 9.47 10.02
N ARG A 40 -16.77 10.14 11.19
CA ARG A 40 -15.53 10.24 11.97
C ARG A 40 -15.12 8.89 12.54
N GLY A 41 -16.06 8.13 13.09
CA GLY A 41 -15.83 6.76 13.54
C GLY A 41 -15.45 5.82 12.39
N ALA A 42 -16.01 6.02 11.19
CA ALA A 42 -15.61 5.26 10.01
C ALA A 42 -14.16 5.59 9.59
N CYS A 43 -13.77 6.86 9.59
CA CYS A 43 -12.38 7.29 9.35
C CYS A 43 -11.42 6.68 10.38
N ALA A 44 -11.74 6.76 11.67
CA ALA A 44 -10.93 6.18 12.73
C ALA A 44 -10.76 4.66 12.57
N ALA A 45 -11.83 3.93 12.24
CA ALA A 45 -11.78 2.48 11.98
C ALA A 45 -10.87 2.12 10.80
N ALA A 46 -10.80 2.98 9.78
CA ALA A 46 -9.94 2.83 8.61
C ALA A 46 -8.51 3.38 8.79
N GLY A 47 -8.17 3.90 9.98
CA GLY A 47 -6.88 4.52 10.26
C GLY A 47 -6.67 5.84 9.51
N VAL A 48 -7.73 6.65 9.41
CA VAL A 48 -7.73 7.99 8.82
C VAL A 48 -7.98 9.01 9.92
N ASP A 49 -6.98 9.82 10.22
CA ASP A 49 -7.02 10.90 11.20
C ASP A 49 -7.58 12.17 10.54
N VAL A 50 -8.56 12.81 11.16
CA VAL A 50 -9.23 14.01 10.63
C VAL A 50 -8.56 15.25 11.22
N ALA A 51 -7.94 16.07 10.36
CA ALA A 51 -7.11 17.21 10.76
C ALA A 51 -7.77 18.57 10.50
N PHE A 52 -9.09 18.65 10.56
CA PHE A 52 -9.85 19.89 10.40
C PHE A 52 -11.16 19.84 11.18
N ASP A 53 -11.73 21.02 11.45
CA ASP A 53 -13.05 21.17 12.05
C ASP A 53 -14.06 21.78 11.06
N LEU A 54 -15.29 21.26 11.03
CA LEU A 54 -16.33 21.75 10.13
C LEU A 54 -16.83 23.15 10.54
N GLY A 55 -16.80 23.47 11.84
CA GLY A 55 -17.13 24.80 12.35
C GLY A 55 -16.13 25.86 11.89
N ASP A 56 -14.84 25.52 11.90
CA ASP A 56 -13.79 26.39 11.35
C ASP A 56 -13.98 26.63 9.84
N ILE A 57 -14.35 25.58 9.10
CA ILE A 57 -14.68 25.69 7.67
C ILE A 57 -15.91 26.58 7.48
N ALA A 58 -16.96 26.40 8.29
CA ALA A 58 -18.17 27.22 8.21
C ALA A 58 -17.89 28.70 8.52
N ALA A 59 -17.03 28.97 9.51
CA ALA A 59 -16.63 30.31 9.88
C ALA A 59 -15.81 31.01 8.79
N ARG A 60 -14.92 30.27 8.11
CA ARG A 60 -13.98 30.83 7.12
C ARG A 60 -14.52 30.86 5.68
N TYR A 61 -15.27 29.84 5.29
CA TYR A 61 -15.73 29.62 3.91
C TYR A 61 -17.27 29.62 3.78
N GLY A 62 -17.98 29.77 4.90
CA GLY A 62 -19.44 29.84 4.95
C GLY A 62 -20.12 28.50 5.19
N ALA A 63 -21.34 28.55 5.73
CA ALA A 63 -22.13 27.37 6.10
C ALA A 63 -22.42 26.44 4.91
N GLN A 64 -22.61 26.98 3.70
CA GLN A 64 -22.86 26.17 2.50
C GLN A 64 -21.65 25.33 2.10
N ALA A 65 -20.44 25.88 2.19
CA ALA A 65 -19.21 25.15 1.93
C ALA A 65 -19.01 24.01 2.94
N ALA A 66 -19.21 24.29 4.23
CA ALA A 66 -19.13 23.28 5.28
C ALA A 66 -20.16 22.16 5.08
N ALA A 67 -21.40 22.49 4.72
CA ALA A 67 -22.44 21.50 4.44
C ALA A 67 -22.12 20.63 3.22
N ALA A 68 -21.53 21.20 2.17
CA ALA A 68 -21.09 20.43 1.00
C ALA A 68 -19.96 19.45 1.34
N ILE A 69 -18.99 19.89 2.16
CA ILE A 69 -17.92 19.02 2.65
C ILE A 69 -18.51 17.93 3.56
N GLU A 70 -19.44 18.26 4.44
CA GLU A 70 -20.11 17.28 5.30
C GLU A 70 -20.89 16.23 4.49
N ASP A 71 -21.58 16.62 3.41
CA ASP A 71 -22.23 15.67 2.49
C ASP A 71 -21.24 14.68 1.86
N ASP A 72 -20.08 15.16 1.42
CA ASP A 72 -19.01 14.31 0.93
C ASP A 72 -18.48 13.36 2.03
N LEU A 73 -18.33 13.84 3.27
CA LEU A 73 -17.82 13.05 4.40
C LEU A 73 -18.80 11.98 4.87
N VAL A 74 -20.11 12.28 4.92
CA VAL A 74 -21.15 11.29 5.25
C VAL A 74 -21.16 10.12 4.27
N ASN A 75 -20.80 10.38 3.00
CA ASN A 75 -20.73 9.37 1.95
C ASN A 75 -19.31 8.81 1.72
N LEU A 76 -18.30 9.29 2.46
CA LEU A 76 -16.93 8.81 2.37
C LEU A 76 -16.84 7.36 2.85
N VAL A 77 -16.17 6.53 2.06
CA VAL A 77 -15.83 5.14 2.36
C VAL A 77 -14.32 5.05 2.54
N PRO A 78 -13.79 5.31 3.75
CA PRO A 78 -12.36 5.48 3.98
C PRO A 78 -11.56 4.17 3.79
N ASP A 79 -12.17 3.02 4.07
CA ASP A 79 -11.60 1.69 3.83
C ASP A 79 -11.52 1.35 2.32
N LEU A 80 -12.50 1.80 1.52
CA LEU A 80 -12.45 1.72 0.04
C LEU A 80 -11.44 2.70 -0.54
N LEU A 81 -11.37 3.93 -0.04
CA LEU A 81 -10.32 4.88 -0.41
C LEU A 81 -8.95 4.24 -0.20
N ARG A 82 -8.73 3.66 0.98
CA ARG A 82 -7.50 2.92 1.31
C ARG A 82 -7.27 1.75 0.36
N TRP A 83 -8.31 1.04 -0.06
CA TRP A 83 -8.22 -0.03 -1.05
C TRP A 83 -7.60 0.45 -2.37
N HIS A 84 -7.98 1.62 -2.86
CA HIS A 84 -7.54 2.11 -4.17
C HIS A 84 -6.25 2.93 -4.14
N LEU A 85 -5.81 3.39 -2.97
CA LEU A 85 -4.65 4.27 -2.85
C LEU A 85 -3.38 3.67 -3.50
N PRO A 86 -2.53 4.48 -4.16
CA PRO A 86 -1.31 4.00 -4.78
C PRO A 86 -0.36 3.32 -3.78
N ARG A 87 0.46 2.39 -4.28
CA ARG A 87 1.33 1.53 -3.48
C ARG A 87 2.75 1.49 -4.01
N VAL A 88 3.72 1.26 -3.13
CA VAL A 88 5.11 0.96 -3.53
C VAL A 88 5.16 -0.51 -3.98
N GLN A 89 5.62 -0.76 -5.22
CA GLN A 89 5.54 -2.10 -5.83
C GLN A 89 6.88 -2.85 -5.96
N CYS A 90 7.96 -2.35 -5.34
CA CYS A 90 9.28 -2.99 -5.31
C CYS A 90 9.47 -3.89 -4.08
N GLY A 91 8.64 -4.94 -3.95
CA GLY A 91 8.70 -5.88 -2.81
C GLY A 91 8.04 -5.38 -1.52
N ARG A 92 7.70 -4.09 -1.45
CA ARG A 92 6.82 -3.51 -0.43
C ARG A 92 5.35 -3.64 -0.84
N THR A 93 4.47 -3.44 0.11
CA THR A 93 3.00 -3.45 -0.12
C THR A 93 2.31 -2.25 0.51
N THR A 94 3.07 -1.28 1.02
CA THR A 94 2.60 -0.09 1.74
C THR A 94 2.14 1.02 0.80
N ILE A 95 1.37 1.95 1.37
CA ILE A 95 0.90 3.17 0.70
C ILE A 95 2.12 3.98 0.24
N ARG A 96 2.06 4.49 -0.99
CA ARG A 96 3.17 5.28 -1.54
C ARG A 96 3.32 6.59 -0.76
N PRO A 97 4.52 6.89 -0.22
CA PRO A 97 4.76 8.17 0.46
C PRO A 97 4.92 9.32 -0.53
N GLY A 98 4.74 10.54 -0.02
CA GLY A 98 5.03 11.78 -0.77
C GLY A 98 4.00 12.15 -1.85
N GLU A 99 2.83 11.50 -1.88
CA GLU A 99 1.75 11.86 -2.82
C GLU A 99 0.50 12.34 -2.07
N THR A 100 0.05 13.56 -2.37
CA THR A 100 -1.23 14.09 -1.89
C THR A 100 -2.38 13.58 -2.76
N VAL A 101 -3.50 13.14 -2.19
CA VAL A 101 -4.66 12.70 -2.98
C VAL A 101 -5.81 13.69 -2.83
N LEU A 102 -6.18 14.37 -3.92
CA LEU A 102 -7.24 15.37 -3.93
C LEU A 102 -8.59 14.70 -4.10
N LEU A 103 -9.52 14.89 -3.16
CA LEU A 103 -10.84 14.27 -3.20
C LEU A 103 -11.91 15.22 -3.72
N SER A 104 -11.89 16.50 -3.30
CA SER A 104 -12.97 17.43 -3.60
C SER A 104 -12.51 18.90 -3.55
N ASP A 105 -13.12 19.76 -4.36
CA ASP A 105 -12.76 21.19 -4.55
C ASP A 105 -13.87 22.18 -4.10
N LEU A 106 -14.82 21.70 -3.30
CA LEU A 106 -16.18 22.23 -3.03
C LEU A 106 -16.35 23.67 -2.51
N VAL A 107 -15.30 24.50 -2.46
CA VAL A 107 -15.46 25.95 -2.21
C VAL A 107 -15.60 26.76 -3.51
N GLY A 108 -15.45 26.13 -4.67
CA GLY A 108 -15.85 26.69 -5.96
C GLY A 108 -14.85 27.67 -6.58
N GLY A 109 -14.69 27.55 -7.90
CA GLY A 109 -14.20 28.64 -8.74
C GLY A 109 -12.99 28.38 -9.64
N ALA A 110 -12.72 27.16 -10.13
CA ALA A 110 -12.00 27.07 -11.40
C ALA A 110 -13.04 27.13 -12.53
N PRO A 111 -13.04 28.16 -13.42
CA PRO A 111 -13.88 28.10 -14.60
C PRO A 111 -13.57 26.82 -15.36
N ARG A 112 -14.62 26.07 -15.75
CA ARG A 112 -14.48 25.01 -16.76
C ARG A 112 -13.75 25.64 -17.94
N ALA A 113 -12.53 25.18 -18.21
CA ALA A 113 -11.72 25.70 -19.29
C ALA A 113 -12.55 25.68 -20.58
N THR A 114 -12.82 26.86 -21.13
CA THR A 114 -13.21 26.99 -22.53
C THR A 114 -12.05 26.42 -23.35
N ALA A 115 -12.38 25.52 -24.28
CA ALA A 115 -11.39 24.84 -25.11
C ALA A 115 -10.44 25.86 -25.77
N GLY A 116 -9.16 25.83 -25.38
CA GLY A 116 -8.10 26.60 -26.06
C GLY A 116 -7.24 27.53 -25.21
N GLU A 117 -7.57 27.80 -23.94
CA GLU A 117 -6.71 28.63 -23.08
C GLU A 117 -5.84 27.79 -22.12
N PRO A 118 -4.53 28.10 -21.95
CA PRO A 118 -3.68 27.43 -20.98
C PRO A 118 -4.17 27.76 -19.55
N ARG A 119 -4.46 26.71 -18.79
CA ARG A 119 -4.88 26.80 -17.37
C ARG A 119 -3.85 27.62 -16.58
N PRO A 120 -4.24 28.69 -15.85
CA PRO A 120 -3.32 29.34 -14.94
C PRO A 120 -2.83 28.33 -13.90
N VAL A 121 -1.54 28.41 -13.56
CA VAL A 121 -0.86 27.55 -12.57
C VAL A 121 -1.31 27.94 -11.16
N SER A 122 -2.57 27.64 -10.84
CA SER A 122 -3.20 27.40 -9.51
C SER A 122 -4.62 27.98 -9.47
N PRO A 123 -5.68 27.16 -9.40
CA PRO A 123 -6.79 27.51 -8.57
C PRO A 123 -6.37 27.20 -7.12
N ALA A 124 -5.89 28.22 -6.40
CA ALA A 124 -5.57 28.15 -4.97
C ALA A 124 -6.86 28.08 -4.11
N GLY A 125 -7.77 27.17 -4.47
CA GLY A 125 -8.94 26.83 -3.65
C GLY A 125 -8.53 25.90 -2.51
N PRO A 126 -9.29 25.87 -1.41
CA PRO A 126 -9.12 24.82 -0.41
C PRO A 126 -9.63 23.49 -0.96
N TRP A 127 -8.87 22.43 -0.73
CA TRP A 127 -9.18 21.07 -1.18
C TRP A 127 -9.42 20.17 0.02
N LEU A 128 -10.43 19.30 -0.08
CA LEU A 128 -10.48 18.10 0.75
C LEU A 128 -9.49 17.09 0.16
N HIS A 129 -8.52 16.66 0.96
CA HIS A 129 -7.43 15.81 0.46
C HIS A 129 -6.89 14.86 1.54
N ILE A 130 -6.25 13.79 1.09
CA ILE A 130 -5.41 12.93 1.92
C ILE A 130 -3.98 13.48 1.86
N ALA A 131 -3.44 13.86 3.01
CA ALA A 131 -2.08 14.33 3.12
C ALA A 131 -1.07 13.20 2.84
N PRO A 132 0.12 13.52 2.30
CA PRO A 132 1.10 12.52 1.93
C PRO A 132 1.69 11.83 3.17
N LEU A 133 1.91 10.52 3.08
CA LEU A 133 2.74 9.82 4.07
C LEU A 133 4.20 10.24 3.91
N GLU A 134 4.90 10.40 5.02
CA GLU A 134 6.32 10.77 4.98
C GLU A 134 7.21 9.61 4.51
N ARG A 135 6.91 8.39 4.94
CA ARG A 135 7.79 7.23 4.75
C ARG A 135 7.02 5.95 4.45
N ALA A 136 7.56 5.16 3.52
CA ALA A 136 6.93 3.89 3.12
C ALA A 136 7.05 2.79 4.20
N ASP A 137 7.99 2.93 5.13
CA ASP A 137 8.21 1.99 6.25
C ASP A 137 7.67 2.54 7.58
N GLY A 138 6.98 3.69 7.56
CA GLY A 138 6.35 4.29 8.73
C GLY A 138 4.89 3.86 8.93
N PRO A 139 4.21 4.42 9.94
CA PRO A 139 2.81 4.12 10.22
C PRO A 139 1.95 4.34 8.98
N GLN A 140 1.11 3.37 8.64
CA GLN A 140 0.22 3.46 7.47
C GLN A 140 -1.09 4.19 7.83
N ARG A 141 -1.04 5.20 8.71
CA ARG A 141 -2.18 6.05 9.09
C ARG A 141 -2.27 7.23 8.12
N LEU A 142 -3.47 7.48 7.60
CA LEU A 142 -3.73 8.54 6.64
C LEU A 142 -4.21 9.78 7.40
N THR A 143 -3.95 10.96 6.86
CA THR A 143 -4.52 12.21 7.40
C THR A 143 -5.46 12.82 6.37
N LEU A 144 -6.73 12.99 6.73
CA LEU A 144 -7.71 13.71 5.95
C LEU A 144 -7.67 15.19 6.36
N ALA A 145 -7.30 16.05 5.42
CA ALA A 145 -7.09 17.47 5.66
C ALA A 145 -7.95 18.31 4.71
N PHE A 146 -8.20 19.56 5.12
CA PHE A 146 -8.89 20.55 4.32
C PHE A 146 -8.08 21.84 4.28
N GLY A 147 -7.72 22.31 3.09
CA GLY A 147 -6.90 23.51 2.95
C GLY A 147 -6.20 23.64 1.60
N PRO A 148 -5.34 24.67 1.42
CA PRO A 148 -4.60 24.85 0.19
C PRO A 148 -3.59 23.71 -0.02
N VAL A 149 -3.44 23.28 -1.27
CA VAL A 149 -2.47 22.25 -1.68
C VAL A 149 -1.54 22.83 -2.74
N ASP A 150 -0.24 22.67 -2.57
CA ASP A 150 0.75 23.02 -3.60
C ASP A 150 0.73 21.96 -4.72
N LEU A 151 -0.01 22.26 -5.79
CA LEU A 151 -0.15 21.37 -6.95
C LEU A 151 1.16 21.20 -7.76
N ARG A 152 2.24 21.91 -7.40
CA ARG A 152 3.58 21.66 -7.97
C ARG A 152 4.23 20.42 -7.36
N GLN A 153 3.80 20.01 -6.17
CA GLN A 153 4.24 18.76 -5.55
C GLN A 153 3.48 17.57 -6.14
N ASN A 154 4.00 16.37 -5.90
CA ASN A 154 3.38 15.14 -6.37
C ASN A 154 1.98 14.98 -5.78
N HIS A 155 0.98 14.87 -6.65
CA HIS A 155 -0.41 14.68 -6.26
C HIS A 155 -1.15 13.74 -7.21
N GLN A 156 -2.22 13.14 -6.71
CA GLN A 156 -3.18 12.33 -7.45
C GLN A 156 -4.52 13.07 -7.42
N ASP A 157 -4.99 13.55 -8.58
CA ASP A 157 -6.29 14.21 -8.68
C ASP A 157 -7.42 13.18 -8.76
N TRP A 158 -8.15 12.97 -7.65
CA TRP A 158 -9.29 12.05 -7.54
C TRP A 158 -10.66 12.75 -7.49
N THR A 159 -10.72 14.04 -7.80
CA THR A 159 -11.96 14.83 -7.78
C THR A 159 -13.03 14.27 -8.74
N GLY A 160 -12.59 13.79 -9.90
CA GLY A 160 -13.44 13.11 -10.89
C GLY A 160 -13.57 11.59 -10.69
N MET A 161 -12.96 11.01 -9.66
CA MET A 161 -12.89 9.55 -9.41
C MET A 161 -13.62 9.15 -8.11
N ARG A 162 -14.82 9.71 -7.93
CA ARG A 162 -15.66 9.47 -6.75
C ARG A 162 -15.98 7.98 -6.53
N HIS A 163 -16.01 7.16 -7.57
CA HIS A 163 -16.22 5.72 -7.46
C HIS A 163 -15.16 4.97 -6.63
N LEU A 164 -14.02 5.60 -6.33
CA LEU A 164 -12.96 5.03 -5.50
C LEU A 164 -13.14 5.31 -3.99
N TRP A 165 -14.08 6.18 -3.60
CA TRP A 165 -14.18 6.63 -2.20
C TRP A 165 -15.56 7.13 -1.77
N ASP A 166 -16.51 7.40 -2.67
CA ASP A 166 -17.88 7.87 -2.39
C ASP A 166 -18.86 6.70 -2.58
N ALA A 167 -19.58 6.34 -1.52
CA ALA A 167 -20.52 5.23 -1.49
C ALA A 167 -21.61 5.32 -2.57
N ARG A 168 -21.99 6.53 -2.99
CA ARG A 168 -23.06 6.77 -3.97
C ARG A 168 -22.60 6.48 -5.41
N ARG A 169 -21.29 6.41 -5.64
CA ARG A 169 -20.67 6.38 -6.97
C ARG A 169 -19.90 5.10 -7.25
N THR A 170 -19.82 4.17 -6.31
CA THR A 170 -19.03 2.93 -6.47
C THR A 170 -19.48 2.06 -7.65
N GLY A 171 -20.75 2.16 -8.06
CA GLY A 171 -21.28 1.45 -9.23
C GLY A 171 -20.59 1.81 -10.56
N GLU A 172 -19.96 2.99 -10.66
CA GLU A 172 -19.21 3.37 -11.87
C GLU A 172 -17.94 2.56 -12.06
N LEU A 173 -17.44 1.89 -11.02
CA LEU A 173 -16.21 1.11 -11.08
C LEU A 173 -16.26 0.06 -12.20
N LEU A 174 -17.43 -0.52 -12.46
CA LEU A 174 -17.65 -1.48 -13.54
C LEU A 174 -17.28 -0.89 -14.91
N GLU A 175 -17.90 0.23 -15.26
CA GLU A 175 -17.68 0.93 -16.52
C GLU A 175 -16.23 1.43 -16.64
N ARG A 176 -15.69 1.98 -15.53
CA ARG A 176 -14.33 2.51 -15.45
C ARG A 176 -13.26 1.44 -15.64
N CYS A 177 -13.57 0.19 -15.31
CA CYS A 177 -12.70 -0.96 -15.55
C CYS A 177 -12.93 -1.63 -16.91
N GLY A 178 -13.71 -1.02 -17.81
CA GLY A 178 -14.01 -1.54 -19.14
C GLY A 178 -15.09 -2.63 -19.16
N GLY A 179 -15.91 -2.72 -18.11
CA GLY A 179 -17.11 -3.54 -18.09
C GLY A 179 -18.29 -2.87 -18.80
N SER A 180 -19.34 -3.65 -19.06
CA SER A 180 -20.62 -3.17 -19.59
C SER A 180 -21.75 -3.55 -18.64
N THR A 181 -22.52 -4.58 -18.96
CA THR A 181 -23.52 -5.21 -18.06
C THR A 181 -22.88 -6.18 -17.05
N ARG A 182 -21.59 -6.52 -17.27
CA ARG A 182 -20.79 -7.45 -16.46
C ARG A 182 -19.33 -7.04 -16.51
N ALA A 183 -18.55 -7.47 -15.52
CA ALA A 183 -17.11 -7.28 -15.52
C ALA A 183 -16.45 -8.11 -16.64
N PRO A 184 -15.35 -7.62 -17.25
CA PRO A 184 -14.58 -8.41 -18.22
C PRO A 184 -14.15 -9.76 -17.63
N PHE A 185 -14.30 -10.84 -18.40
CA PHE A 185 -14.01 -12.25 -18.04
C PHE A 185 -14.96 -12.93 -17.05
N PHE A 186 -16.03 -12.25 -16.61
CA PHE A 186 -17.00 -12.82 -15.67
C PHE A 186 -18.43 -12.59 -16.14
N HIS A 187 -19.32 -13.50 -15.77
CA HIS A 187 -20.76 -13.27 -15.76
C HIS A 187 -21.14 -12.29 -14.63
N ALA A 188 -22.35 -11.76 -14.69
CA ALA A 188 -22.84 -10.80 -13.69
C ALA A 188 -22.99 -11.39 -12.27
N ASP A 189 -22.98 -12.72 -12.14
CA ASP A 189 -23.01 -13.46 -10.88
C ASP A 189 -21.62 -13.82 -10.33
N GLY A 190 -20.55 -13.35 -11.00
CA GLY A 190 -19.16 -13.62 -10.60
C GLY A 190 -18.57 -14.93 -11.09
N THR A 191 -19.34 -15.76 -11.80
CA THR A 191 -18.79 -16.97 -12.43
C THR A 191 -17.86 -16.59 -13.59
N PRO A 192 -16.66 -17.20 -13.71
CA PRO A 192 -15.74 -16.92 -14.82
C PRO A 192 -16.31 -17.43 -16.15
N LEU A 193 -16.11 -16.68 -17.24
CA LEU A 193 -16.47 -17.12 -18.58
C LEU A 193 -15.67 -18.37 -19.00
N THR A 194 -16.31 -19.24 -19.79
CA THR A 194 -15.60 -20.36 -20.44
C THR A 194 -14.79 -19.89 -21.65
N VAL A 195 -13.89 -20.75 -22.13
CA VAL A 195 -13.03 -20.45 -23.29
C VAL A 195 -13.87 -20.19 -24.55
N GLU A 196 -15.01 -20.86 -24.67
CA GLU A 196 -15.93 -20.74 -25.80
C GLU A 196 -16.72 -19.42 -25.80
N GLU A 197 -16.92 -18.81 -24.64
CA GLU A 197 -17.65 -17.54 -24.49
C GLU A 197 -16.77 -16.31 -24.77
N LEU A 198 -15.45 -16.49 -24.67
CA LEU A 198 -14.47 -15.44 -24.91
C LEU A 198 -14.51 -14.95 -26.37
N PRO A 199 -14.23 -13.66 -26.60
CA PRO A 199 -14.26 -13.08 -27.93
C PRO A 199 -13.12 -13.60 -28.82
N SER A 200 -13.42 -13.83 -30.09
CA SER A 200 -12.46 -14.15 -31.17
C SER A 200 -12.08 -12.92 -32.02
N GLY A 201 -12.64 -11.74 -31.71
CA GLY A 201 -12.41 -10.50 -32.43
C GLY A 201 -12.92 -9.29 -31.63
N SER A 202 -12.69 -8.09 -32.17
CA SER A 202 -13.17 -6.84 -31.56
C SER A 202 -14.70 -6.80 -31.51
N SER A 203 -15.22 -6.05 -30.54
CA SER A 203 -16.66 -5.90 -30.32
C SER A 203 -17.02 -4.45 -30.00
N SER A 204 -18.24 -4.05 -30.30
CA SER A 204 -18.81 -2.81 -29.80
C SER A 204 -19.19 -2.89 -28.32
N ASP A 205 -19.41 -4.11 -27.80
CA ASP A 205 -19.57 -4.32 -26.36
C ASP A 205 -18.25 -4.11 -25.63
N GLN A 206 -18.28 -3.25 -24.62
CA GLN A 206 -17.09 -2.77 -23.94
C GLN A 206 -16.37 -3.88 -23.16
N ALA A 207 -17.13 -4.75 -22.48
CA ALA A 207 -16.56 -5.89 -21.73
C ALA A 207 -15.86 -6.85 -22.69
N ARG A 208 -16.53 -7.23 -23.78
CA ARG A 208 -15.95 -8.09 -24.83
C ARG A 208 -14.75 -7.45 -25.52
N ASN A 209 -14.77 -6.15 -25.79
CA ASN A 209 -13.58 -5.50 -26.37
C ASN A 209 -12.41 -5.48 -25.38
N THR A 210 -12.68 -5.24 -24.10
CA THR A 210 -11.65 -5.29 -23.04
C THR A 210 -11.08 -6.70 -22.89
N GLU A 211 -11.91 -7.74 -22.97
CA GLU A 211 -11.48 -9.15 -23.01
C GLU A 211 -10.58 -9.42 -24.23
N TRP A 212 -11.00 -9.00 -25.42
CA TRP A 212 -10.24 -9.21 -26.65
C TRP A 212 -8.87 -8.53 -26.63
N VAL A 213 -8.82 -7.24 -26.26
CA VAL A 213 -7.57 -6.49 -26.09
C VAL A 213 -6.68 -7.17 -25.06
N THR A 214 -7.25 -7.66 -23.97
CA THR A 214 -6.52 -8.38 -22.93
C THR A 214 -5.94 -9.68 -23.48
N LEU A 215 -6.71 -10.50 -24.19
CA LEU A 215 -6.24 -11.76 -24.79
C LEU A 215 -5.12 -11.55 -25.81
N LEU A 216 -5.20 -10.51 -26.65
CA LEU A 216 -4.14 -10.16 -27.59
C LEU A 216 -2.82 -9.84 -26.87
N ARG A 217 -2.90 -9.10 -25.75
CA ARG A 217 -1.72 -8.82 -24.93
C ARG A 217 -1.12 -10.10 -24.34
N GLU A 218 -1.92 -11.08 -23.92
CA GLU A 218 -1.40 -12.35 -23.37
C GLU A 218 -0.64 -13.17 -24.40
N ARG A 219 -1.02 -13.04 -25.67
CA ARG A 219 -0.34 -13.68 -26.79
C ARG A 219 0.93 -12.95 -27.22
N GLY A 220 1.23 -11.79 -26.62
CA GLY A 220 2.34 -10.92 -27.00
C GLY A 220 2.04 -10.04 -28.22
N GLU A 221 0.79 -9.99 -28.68
CA GLU A 221 0.36 -9.23 -29.87
C GLU A 221 0.04 -7.76 -29.49
N ILE A 222 1.05 -7.04 -28.99
CA ILE A 222 0.86 -5.69 -28.42
C ILE A 222 0.33 -4.68 -29.44
N GLU A 223 0.81 -4.73 -30.68
CA GLU A 223 0.35 -3.83 -31.74
C GLU A 223 -1.13 -4.06 -32.09
N ALA A 224 -1.54 -5.32 -32.19
CA ALA A 224 -2.94 -5.69 -32.42
C ALA A 224 -3.82 -5.26 -31.24
N ALA A 225 -3.34 -5.43 -30.00
CA ALA A 225 -4.03 -4.96 -28.80
C ALA A 225 -4.21 -3.43 -28.80
N CYS A 226 -3.18 -2.68 -29.23
CA CYS A 226 -3.26 -1.23 -29.37
C CYS A 226 -4.28 -0.85 -30.43
N ALA A 227 -4.24 -1.47 -31.61
CA ALA A 227 -5.21 -1.21 -32.68
C ALA A 227 -6.65 -1.48 -32.24
N ALA A 228 -6.91 -2.60 -31.56
CA ALA A 228 -8.23 -2.95 -31.03
C ALA A 228 -8.73 -2.01 -29.91
N ALA A 229 -7.80 -1.35 -29.21
CA ALA A 229 -8.10 -0.32 -28.22
C ALA A 229 -8.19 1.11 -28.80
N GLY A 230 -7.99 1.29 -30.11
CA GLY A 230 -7.94 2.63 -30.73
C GLY A 230 -6.68 3.43 -30.36
N ILE A 231 -5.57 2.73 -30.07
CA ILE A 231 -4.27 3.30 -29.75
C ILE A 231 -3.33 3.17 -30.95
N LYS A 232 -2.85 4.31 -31.46
CA LYS A 232 -1.82 4.39 -32.50
C LYS A 232 -0.43 4.46 -31.84
N LEU A 233 0.47 3.56 -32.23
CA LEU A 233 1.84 3.55 -31.70
C LEU A 233 2.74 4.44 -32.55
N ASP A 234 3.54 5.25 -31.86
CA ASP A 234 4.65 5.99 -32.46
C ASP A 234 5.97 5.31 -32.07
N PHE A 235 6.62 4.72 -33.07
CA PHE A 235 7.89 4.01 -32.94
C PHE A 235 9.12 4.93 -33.00
N THR A 236 8.93 6.24 -33.08
CA THR A 236 10.03 7.20 -33.10
C THR A 236 10.86 7.02 -31.83
N PRO A 237 12.15 6.62 -31.94
CA PRO A 237 12.97 6.34 -30.78
C PRO A 237 13.17 7.61 -29.93
N PRO A 238 13.43 7.47 -28.62
CA PRO A 238 13.86 8.57 -27.78
C PRO A 238 15.16 9.18 -28.31
N GLU A 239 15.30 10.51 -28.25
CA GLU A 239 16.38 11.27 -28.91
C GLU A 239 17.81 10.88 -28.46
N GLU A 240 17.99 10.35 -27.24
CA GLU A 240 19.28 9.84 -26.77
C GLU A 240 19.12 8.51 -25.99
N LYS A 241 20.02 7.55 -26.25
CA LYS A 241 20.06 6.24 -25.58
C LYS A 241 20.36 6.40 -24.09
N CYS A 242 19.46 5.94 -23.23
CA CYS A 242 19.82 5.55 -21.86
C CYS A 242 20.65 4.26 -21.93
N TRP A 243 21.30 3.89 -20.82
CA TRP A 243 22.06 2.63 -20.66
C TRP A 243 21.22 1.37 -20.98
N TYR A 244 19.89 1.51 -20.96
CA TYR A 244 18.92 0.52 -21.43
C TYR A 244 18.14 1.11 -22.60
N SER A 245 18.04 0.38 -23.72
CA SER A 245 17.10 0.71 -24.79
C SER A 245 15.87 -0.17 -24.65
N SER A 246 14.70 0.45 -24.51
CA SER A 246 13.41 -0.24 -24.59
C SER A 246 12.58 0.31 -25.74
N THR A 247 11.78 -0.54 -26.37
CA THR A 247 10.79 -0.12 -27.38
C THR A 247 9.46 0.21 -26.72
N VAL A 248 8.60 1.00 -27.39
CA VAL A 248 7.26 1.31 -26.88
C VAL A 248 6.43 0.03 -26.66
N THR A 249 6.60 -0.99 -27.50
CA THR A 249 5.90 -2.28 -27.38
C THR A 249 6.37 -3.10 -26.19
N GLU A 250 7.68 -3.14 -25.92
CA GLU A 250 8.24 -3.78 -24.71
C GLU A 250 7.71 -3.13 -23.42
N VAL A 251 7.67 -1.79 -23.39
CA VAL A 251 7.14 -1.03 -22.26
C VAL A 251 5.65 -1.32 -22.06
N LEU A 252 4.86 -1.30 -23.14
CA LEU A 252 3.43 -1.60 -23.11
C LEU A 252 3.13 -3.08 -22.79
N ALA A 253 4.05 -4.01 -23.05
CA ALA A 253 3.87 -5.40 -22.69
C ALA A 253 3.83 -5.61 -21.17
N VAL A 254 4.64 -4.86 -20.41
CA VAL A 254 4.77 -5.00 -18.95
C VAL A 254 3.99 -3.94 -18.16
N THR A 255 3.52 -2.87 -18.80
CA THR A 255 2.75 -1.81 -18.13
C THR A 255 1.28 -2.24 -17.98
N PRO A 256 0.67 -2.20 -16.79
CA PRO A 256 -0.73 -2.60 -16.57
C PRO A 256 -1.73 -1.52 -17.04
N LEU A 257 -1.63 -1.10 -18.31
CA LEU A 257 -2.42 -0.03 -18.91
C LEU A 257 -3.87 -0.48 -19.18
N ALA A 258 -4.84 0.33 -18.76
CA ALA A 258 -6.26 0.22 -19.12
C ALA A 258 -6.51 0.74 -20.55
N MET A 259 -5.99 -0.01 -21.53
CA MET A 259 -5.90 0.43 -22.94
C MET A 259 -7.25 0.88 -23.52
N THR A 260 -8.34 0.18 -23.23
CA THR A 260 -9.68 0.46 -23.78
C THR A 260 -10.34 1.73 -23.21
N ARG A 261 -9.89 2.23 -22.05
CA ARG A 261 -10.44 3.43 -21.39
C ARG A 261 -9.53 4.64 -21.45
N LEU A 262 -8.26 4.47 -21.82
CA LEU A 262 -7.24 5.51 -21.70
C LEU A 262 -7.64 6.86 -22.35
N ALA A 263 -8.13 6.83 -23.59
CA ALA A 263 -8.52 8.06 -24.30
C ALA A 263 -9.71 8.76 -23.64
N GLU A 264 -10.64 7.99 -23.07
CA GLU A 264 -11.80 8.53 -22.37
C GLU A 264 -11.42 9.12 -21.01
N GLU A 265 -10.54 8.44 -20.27
CA GLU A 265 -10.03 8.91 -18.99
C GLU A 265 -9.25 10.22 -19.13
N MET A 266 -8.46 10.37 -20.20
CA MET A 266 -7.80 11.64 -20.52
C MET A 266 -8.80 12.75 -20.85
N ARG A 267 -9.85 12.45 -21.62
CA ARG A 267 -10.91 13.42 -21.92
C ARG A 267 -11.65 13.86 -20.66
N LEU A 268 -11.94 12.92 -19.76
CA LEU A 268 -12.59 13.20 -18.46
C LEU A 268 -11.67 13.94 -17.48
N ALA A 269 -10.35 13.85 -17.66
CA ALA A 269 -9.38 14.68 -16.95
C ALA A 269 -9.20 16.07 -17.59
N GLY A 270 -9.75 16.31 -18.80
CA GLY A 270 -9.58 17.56 -19.53
C GLY A 270 -8.15 17.74 -20.08
N HIS A 271 -7.45 16.66 -20.37
CA HIS A 271 -6.08 16.70 -20.88
C HIS A 271 -5.99 16.16 -22.31
N GLY A 272 -5.43 16.96 -23.22
CA GLY A 272 -5.12 16.52 -24.59
C GLY A 272 -3.83 15.71 -24.71
N THR A 273 -2.87 15.97 -23.82
CA THR A 273 -1.57 15.27 -23.75
C THR A 273 -1.19 15.05 -22.30
N VAL A 274 -0.77 13.84 -21.95
CA VAL A 274 -0.34 13.46 -20.59
C VAL A 274 0.89 12.58 -20.60
N PHE A 275 1.54 12.46 -19.45
CA PHE A 275 2.54 11.42 -19.19
C PHE A 275 2.04 10.31 -18.28
N ILE A 276 2.45 9.10 -18.62
CA ILE A 276 2.38 7.93 -17.75
C ILE A 276 3.82 7.54 -17.36
N PRO A 277 4.13 7.46 -16.06
CA PRO A 277 5.46 7.06 -15.60
C PRO A 277 5.72 5.56 -15.90
N TYR A 278 6.92 5.23 -16.35
CA TYR A 278 7.37 3.85 -16.55
C TYR A 278 8.62 3.54 -15.72
N ASP A 279 9.70 4.32 -15.94
CA ASP A 279 10.90 4.26 -15.11
C ASP A 279 11.47 5.67 -14.86
N GLY A 280 12.61 5.75 -14.16
CA GLY A 280 13.23 7.03 -13.81
C GLY A 280 13.74 7.85 -15.00
N CYS A 281 13.90 7.25 -16.18
CA CYS A 281 14.43 7.86 -17.39
C CYS A 281 13.38 7.99 -18.51
N TYR A 282 12.42 7.07 -18.57
CA TYR A 282 11.44 6.91 -19.63
C TYR A 282 10.00 7.13 -19.14
N ARG A 283 9.22 7.86 -19.94
CA ARG A 283 7.77 8.01 -19.78
C ARG A 283 7.04 7.70 -21.08
N LEU A 284 5.80 7.26 -20.96
CA LEU A 284 4.88 7.16 -22.09
C LEU A 284 4.17 8.51 -22.25
N ARG A 285 4.42 9.17 -23.39
CA ARG A 285 3.65 10.33 -23.83
C ARG A 285 2.39 9.83 -24.52
N VAL A 286 1.24 10.24 -24.02
CA VAL A 286 -0.06 9.89 -24.60
C VAL A 286 -0.74 11.16 -25.07
N GLU A 287 -1.15 11.17 -26.35
CA GLU A 287 -1.86 12.29 -26.99
C GLU A 287 -3.23 11.79 -27.44
N THR A 288 -4.30 12.47 -27.05
CA THR A 288 -5.66 12.15 -27.51
C THR A 288 -6.07 13.07 -28.63
N GLY A 289 -6.52 12.48 -29.74
CA GLY A 289 -7.18 13.18 -30.85
C GLY A 289 -8.61 12.67 -31.08
N HIS A 290 -9.24 13.13 -32.16
CA HIS A 290 -10.58 12.66 -32.56
C HIS A 290 -10.61 11.17 -32.92
N ASP A 291 -9.49 10.61 -33.40
CA ASP A 291 -9.38 9.23 -33.88
C ASP A 291 -8.78 8.23 -32.85
N GLY A 292 -8.77 8.59 -31.56
CA GLY A 292 -8.21 7.76 -30.49
C GLY A 292 -6.96 8.35 -29.84
N ALA A 293 -6.14 7.50 -29.21
CA ALA A 293 -4.92 7.91 -28.52
C ALA A 293 -3.67 7.57 -29.35
N ARG A 294 -2.65 8.42 -29.33
CA ARG A 294 -1.30 8.15 -29.83
C ARG A 294 -0.36 7.99 -28.65
N VAL A 295 0.44 6.93 -28.65
CA VAL A 295 1.40 6.64 -27.57
C VAL A 295 2.81 6.61 -28.12
N ARG A 296 3.73 7.33 -27.47
CA ARG A 296 5.16 7.37 -27.77
C ARG A 296 5.98 7.18 -26.50
N LEU A 297 7.13 6.50 -26.61
CA LEU A 297 8.14 6.46 -25.55
C LEU A 297 9.06 7.68 -25.63
N VAL A 298 9.22 8.41 -24.53
CA VAL A 298 10.10 9.59 -24.45
C VAL A 298 11.07 9.51 -23.27
N ASN A 299 12.21 10.20 -23.37
CA ASN A 299 13.22 10.30 -22.32
C ASN A 299 13.08 11.65 -21.59
N THR A 300 12.74 11.60 -20.30
CA THR A 300 12.37 12.80 -19.53
C THR A 300 13.52 13.50 -18.83
N VAL A 301 14.73 12.95 -18.85
CA VAL A 301 15.91 13.61 -18.23
C VAL A 301 16.35 14.84 -19.06
N ARG A 302 15.97 14.93 -20.34
CA ARG A 302 16.47 15.96 -21.26
C ARG A 302 15.43 16.63 -22.15
N GLU A 303 14.21 16.10 -22.23
CA GLU A 303 13.10 16.77 -22.93
C GLU A 303 12.54 17.89 -22.04
N LYS A 304 12.99 19.14 -22.22
CA LYS A 304 12.52 20.31 -21.43
C LYS A 304 11.01 20.52 -21.49
N THR A 305 10.36 20.10 -22.58
CA THR A 305 8.89 20.13 -22.73
C THR A 305 8.18 19.06 -21.91
N ALA A 306 8.88 18.01 -21.46
CA ALA A 306 8.30 16.93 -20.68
C ALA A 306 8.07 17.30 -19.20
N GLU A 307 8.74 18.34 -18.70
CA GLU A 307 8.56 18.83 -17.32
C GLU A 307 7.25 19.59 -17.12
N CYS A 308 6.63 20.11 -18.19
CA CYS A 308 5.48 20.99 -18.12
C CYS A 308 4.12 20.31 -18.38
N LEU A 309 4.08 19.04 -18.79
CA LEU A 309 2.83 18.33 -19.08
C LEU A 309 2.27 17.62 -17.84
N PRO A 310 0.93 17.53 -17.72
CA PRO A 310 0.31 16.87 -16.58
C PRO A 310 0.64 15.37 -16.54
N VAL A 311 0.90 14.87 -15.33
CA VAL A 311 1.00 13.43 -15.07
C VAL A 311 -0.40 12.91 -14.76
N LEU A 312 -0.85 11.91 -15.51
CA LEU A 312 -2.17 11.33 -15.30
C LEU A 312 -2.15 10.47 -14.02
N ALA A 313 -3.14 10.67 -13.14
CA ALA A 313 -3.28 9.92 -11.90
C ALA A 313 -3.29 8.39 -12.16
N GLU A 314 -2.61 7.62 -11.29
CA GLU A 314 -2.41 6.17 -11.50
C GLU A 314 -3.73 5.44 -11.70
N ALA A 315 -4.74 5.77 -10.91
CA ALA A 315 -6.06 5.16 -10.97
C ALA A 315 -6.81 5.36 -12.31
N ARG A 316 -6.40 6.34 -13.14
CA ARG A 316 -7.02 6.60 -14.45
C ARG A 316 -6.45 5.76 -15.58
N TRP A 317 -5.14 5.53 -15.60
CA TRP A 317 -4.51 4.78 -16.68
C TRP A 317 -4.24 3.32 -16.32
N ARG A 318 -4.20 2.98 -15.03
CA ARG A 318 -3.88 1.64 -14.58
C ARG A 318 -5.14 0.76 -14.55
N ARG A 319 -5.04 -0.43 -15.12
CA ARG A 319 -6.07 -1.47 -14.94
C ARG A 319 -6.17 -1.85 -13.46
N LEU A 320 -7.39 -1.95 -12.95
CA LEU A 320 -7.61 -2.33 -11.57
C LEU A 320 -7.02 -3.73 -11.30
N PRO A 321 -6.09 -3.88 -10.33
CA PRO A 321 -5.43 -5.15 -10.05
C PRO A 321 -6.39 -6.27 -9.64
N ASP A 322 -7.54 -5.91 -9.08
CA ASP A 322 -8.57 -6.83 -8.60
C ASP A 322 -9.07 -7.76 -9.73
N LEU A 323 -9.30 -7.23 -10.94
CA LEU A 323 -9.72 -8.05 -12.09
C LEU A 323 -8.64 -9.05 -12.52
N ASP A 324 -7.37 -8.65 -12.49
CA ASP A 324 -6.26 -9.55 -12.82
C ASP A 324 -6.08 -10.64 -11.74
N LEU A 325 -6.31 -10.32 -10.46
CA LEU A 325 -6.26 -11.29 -9.37
C LEU A 325 -7.40 -12.32 -9.44
N LEU A 326 -8.62 -11.88 -9.72
CA LEU A 326 -9.77 -12.76 -9.91
C LEU A 326 -9.57 -13.68 -11.11
N ARG A 327 -9.21 -13.11 -12.26
CA ARG A 327 -9.05 -13.84 -13.52
C ARG A 327 -7.95 -14.90 -13.44
N THR A 328 -6.90 -14.65 -12.66
CA THR A 328 -5.80 -15.60 -12.45
C THR A 328 -6.05 -16.59 -11.30
N GLY A 329 -7.24 -16.57 -10.68
CA GLY A 329 -7.60 -17.42 -9.55
C GLY A 329 -6.75 -17.18 -8.30
N ARG A 330 -6.15 -15.99 -8.18
CA ARG A 330 -5.33 -15.57 -7.02
C ARG A 330 -6.17 -14.92 -5.93
N MET A 331 -7.42 -14.58 -6.25
CA MET A 331 -8.42 -14.00 -5.38
C MET A 331 -9.78 -14.59 -5.74
N ASP A 332 -10.58 -14.86 -4.73
CA ASP A 332 -11.99 -15.23 -4.87
C ASP A 332 -12.85 -13.95 -4.91
N PRO A 333 -13.97 -13.90 -5.66
CA PRO A 333 -14.93 -12.80 -5.60
C PRO A 333 -15.28 -12.37 -4.16
N ASP A 334 -15.49 -13.32 -3.25
CA ASP A 334 -15.88 -13.04 -1.86
C ASP A 334 -14.76 -12.35 -1.05
N ALA A 335 -13.52 -12.38 -1.53
CA ALA A 335 -12.39 -11.70 -0.89
C ALA A 335 -12.25 -10.22 -1.30
N LEU A 336 -13.09 -9.72 -2.22
CA LEU A 336 -13.13 -8.32 -2.59
C LEU A 336 -13.68 -7.45 -1.46
N HIS A 337 -13.42 -6.15 -1.55
CA HIS A 337 -14.20 -5.17 -0.80
C HIS A 337 -15.69 -5.26 -1.21
N PRO A 338 -16.66 -5.26 -0.28
CA PRO A 338 -18.08 -5.48 -0.60
C PRO A 338 -18.65 -4.53 -1.66
N LEU A 339 -18.25 -3.24 -1.64
CA LEU A 339 -18.66 -2.28 -2.67
C LEU A 339 -18.01 -2.51 -4.05
N VAL A 340 -16.80 -3.08 -4.08
CA VAL A 340 -16.14 -3.48 -5.34
C VAL A 340 -16.81 -4.73 -5.90
N HIS A 341 -17.11 -5.70 -5.03
CA HIS A 341 -17.90 -6.88 -5.40
C HIS A 341 -19.26 -6.49 -5.98
N ALA A 342 -20.02 -5.65 -5.27
CA ALA A 342 -21.34 -5.20 -5.70
C ALA A 342 -21.30 -4.48 -7.05
N ALA A 343 -20.23 -3.73 -7.34
CA ALA A 343 -20.05 -3.08 -8.63
C ALA A 343 -19.77 -4.08 -9.76
N PHE A 344 -18.92 -5.09 -9.52
CA PHE A 344 -18.53 -6.06 -10.56
C PHE A 344 -19.55 -7.18 -10.79
N PHE A 345 -20.23 -7.62 -9.74
CA PHE A 345 -21.12 -8.78 -9.74
C PHE A 345 -22.50 -8.41 -9.21
N PRO A 346 -23.27 -7.58 -9.94
CA PRO A 346 -24.56 -7.07 -9.47
C PRO A 346 -25.64 -8.16 -9.33
N ALA A 347 -25.46 -9.33 -9.96
CA ALA A 347 -26.38 -10.47 -9.82
C ALA A 347 -25.97 -11.45 -8.72
N ALA A 348 -24.80 -11.26 -8.09
CA ALA A 348 -24.32 -12.08 -6.99
C ALA A 348 -24.74 -11.48 -5.64
N PRO A 349 -24.99 -12.31 -4.60
CA PRO A 349 -25.19 -11.80 -3.26
C PRO A 349 -23.93 -11.06 -2.80
N VAL A 350 -24.09 -9.85 -2.26
CA VAL A 350 -22.95 -9.09 -1.76
C VAL A 350 -22.38 -9.81 -0.54
N PRO A 351 -21.09 -10.18 -0.53
CA PRO A 351 -20.51 -10.86 0.61
C PRO A 351 -20.56 -9.93 1.81
N SER A 352 -21.01 -10.47 2.95
CA SER A 352 -20.98 -9.74 4.23
C SER A 352 -19.57 -9.59 4.79
N GLN A 353 -18.56 -10.13 4.09
CA GLN A 353 -17.20 -10.33 4.57
C GLN A 353 -16.24 -9.95 3.46
N GLY A 354 -15.18 -9.21 3.79
CA GLY A 354 -14.09 -8.90 2.86
C GLY A 354 -12.99 -9.96 2.89
N PRO A 355 -11.71 -9.58 2.68
CA PRO A 355 -10.58 -10.50 2.61
C PRO A 355 -10.52 -11.51 3.77
N PRO A 356 -10.05 -12.75 3.53
CA PRO A 356 -10.07 -13.81 4.53
C PRO A 356 -9.31 -13.41 5.80
N GLU A 357 -9.83 -13.87 6.94
CA GLU A 357 -9.24 -13.58 8.24
C GLU A 357 -7.90 -14.33 8.43
N ALA A 358 -7.14 -13.94 9.47
CA ALA A 358 -5.91 -14.65 9.82
C ALA A 358 -6.19 -16.14 10.03
N ALA A 359 -5.47 -16.99 9.32
CA ALA A 359 -5.46 -18.41 9.65
C ALA A 359 -4.86 -18.57 11.05
N GLU A 360 -5.46 -19.42 11.87
CA GLU A 360 -4.93 -19.71 13.21
C GLU A 360 -3.53 -20.32 13.11
N PRO A 361 -2.66 -20.07 14.10
CA PRO A 361 -1.31 -20.60 14.12
C PRO A 361 -1.34 -22.14 14.17
N ALA A 362 -1.07 -22.80 13.05
CA ALA A 362 -1.06 -24.26 12.98
C ALA A 362 0.29 -24.85 13.44
N PRO A 363 0.30 -26.02 14.09
CA PRO A 363 1.55 -26.71 14.40
C PRO A 363 2.25 -27.17 13.11
N PHE A 364 3.58 -27.26 13.14
CA PHE A 364 4.39 -27.61 11.97
C PHE A 364 5.25 -28.84 12.23
N ARG A 365 5.59 -29.56 11.16
CA ARG A 365 6.46 -30.74 11.23
C ARG A 365 7.92 -30.34 10.96
N VAL A 366 8.83 -30.79 11.81
CA VAL A 366 10.27 -30.62 11.65
C VAL A 366 10.97 -31.96 11.76
N ARG A 367 12.00 -32.16 10.91
CA ARG A 367 12.83 -33.36 10.97
C ARG A 367 13.87 -33.17 12.07
N CYS A 368 13.84 -34.02 13.09
CA CYS A 368 14.75 -33.96 14.23
C CYS A 368 15.41 -35.31 14.42
N ARG A 369 16.75 -35.39 14.29
CA ARG A 369 17.54 -36.64 14.43
C ARG A 369 16.97 -37.87 13.66
N GLY A 370 16.34 -37.65 12.51
CA GLY A 370 15.75 -38.75 11.73
C GLY A 370 14.32 -39.13 12.15
N GLU A 371 13.65 -38.34 13.00
CA GLU A 371 12.22 -38.45 13.32
C GLU A 371 11.46 -37.18 12.95
N TRP A 372 10.15 -37.28 12.82
CA TRP A 372 9.28 -36.13 12.55
C TRP A 372 8.63 -35.68 13.85
N HIS A 373 8.97 -34.46 14.30
CA HIS A 373 8.34 -33.86 15.46
C HIS A 373 7.29 -32.85 15.03
N LEU A 374 6.17 -32.80 15.75
CA LEU A 374 5.17 -31.75 15.64
C LEU A 374 5.49 -30.67 16.67
N VAL A 375 5.75 -29.45 16.21
CA VAL A 375 6.08 -28.31 17.06
C VAL A 375 4.94 -27.31 16.97
N GLY A 376 4.45 -26.85 18.13
CA GLY A 376 3.35 -25.91 18.21
C GLY A 376 3.71 -24.50 17.69
N PRO A 377 2.72 -23.61 17.56
CA PRO A 377 2.96 -22.19 17.24
C PRO A 377 3.62 -21.40 18.38
N GLY A 378 3.74 -22.01 19.55
CA GLY A 378 4.43 -21.51 20.74
C GLY A 378 5.86 -22.05 20.90
N PRO A 379 6.60 -21.59 21.92
CA PRO A 379 8.03 -21.91 22.11
C PRO A 379 8.31 -23.35 22.57
N SER A 380 7.30 -24.22 22.67
CA SER A 380 7.44 -25.58 23.18
C SER A 380 7.87 -26.54 22.08
N ILE A 381 9.06 -27.10 22.24
CA ILE A 381 9.59 -28.19 21.43
C ILE A 381 9.68 -29.46 22.30
N PRO A 382 9.60 -30.66 21.72
CA PRO A 382 9.64 -31.93 22.47
C PRO A 382 11.08 -32.28 22.92
N HIS A 383 11.78 -31.30 23.50
CA HIS A 383 13.13 -31.41 24.03
C HIS A 383 13.20 -30.62 25.33
N ASP A 384 13.84 -31.18 26.35
CA ASP A 384 14.08 -30.47 27.60
C ASP A 384 15.15 -29.37 27.43
N GLU A 385 15.24 -28.46 28.40
CA GLU A 385 16.19 -27.34 28.32
C GLU A 385 17.66 -27.78 28.39
N ALA A 386 17.96 -28.91 29.06
CA ALA A 386 19.31 -29.44 29.14
C ALA A 386 19.77 -30.00 27.78
N GLU A 387 18.87 -30.69 27.08
CA GLU A 387 19.06 -31.17 25.72
C GLU A 387 19.22 -30.01 24.74
N CYS A 388 18.35 -29.01 24.84
CA CYS A 388 18.48 -27.79 24.03
C CYS A 388 19.84 -27.10 24.24
N ARG A 389 20.33 -27.01 25.49
CA ARG A 389 21.65 -26.45 25.80
C ARG A 389 22.79 -27.29 25.22
N ARG A 390 22.72 -28.63 25.34
CA ARG A 390 23.72 -29.53 24.74
C ARG A 390 23.78 -29.39 23.23
N GLU A 391 22.62 -29.38 22.57
CA GLU A 391 22.51 -29.23 21.12
C GLU A 391 23.09 -27.90 20.63
N ARG A 392 22.79 -26.79 21.33
CA ARG A 392 23.38 -25.48 21.03
C ARG A 392 24.90 -25.47 21.21
N ALA A 393 25.40 -26.11 22.26
CA ALA A 393 26.84 -26.23 22.48
C ALA A 393 27.51 -27.01 21.35
N LEU A 394 26.93 -28.14 20.92
CA LEU A 394 27.42 -28.91 19.77
C LEU A 394 27.41 -28.08 18.48
N GLY A 395 26.35 -27.29 18.26
CA GLY A 395 26.27 -26.36 17.14
C GLY A 395 27.37 -25.30 17.14
N ALA A 396 27.70 -24.75 18.30
CA ALA A 396 28.77 -23.76 18.43
C ALA A 396 30.16 -24.31 18.07
N PHE A 397 30.37 -25.63 18.21
CA PHE A 397 31.58 -26.33 17.75
C PHE A 397 31.51 -26.83 16.30
N GLY A 398 30.51 -26.39 15.51
CA GLY A 398 30.34 -26.77 14.11
C GLY A 398 29.60 -28.09 13.89
N GLY A 399 29.04 -28.69 14.94
CA GLY A 399 28.21 -29.89 14.87
C GLY A 399 26.81 -29.63 14.30
N ALA A 400 26.14 -30.69 13.82
CA ALA A 400 24.75 -30.60 13.38
C ALA A 400 23.81 -30.45 14.57
N VAL A 401 23.03 -29.35 14.58
CA VAL A 401 22.00 -29.09 15.60
C VAL A 401 20.71 -29.82 15.24
N ALA A 402 20.07 -30.44 16.23
CA ALA A 402 18.73 -31.01 16.12
C ALA A 402 17.74 -30.03 15.44
N GLY A 403 16.97 -30.51 14.47
CA GLY A 403 16.12 -29.65 13.64
C GLY A 403 15.09 -28.83 14.42
N CYS A 404 14.55 -29.36 15.54
CA CYS A 404 13.66 -28.60 16.43
C CYS A 404 14.36 -27.40 17.06
N VAL A 405 15.57 -27.61 17.59
CA VAL A 405 16.37 -26.57 18.26
C VAL A 405 16.81 -25.53 17.23
N ALA A 406 17.27 -25.97 16.06
CA ALA A 406 17.63 -25.07 14.96
C ALA A 406 16.44 -24.22 14.47
N ALA A 407 15.24 -24.81 14.38
CA ALA A 407 14.03 -24.07 13.99
C ALA A 407 13.62 -23.04 15.06
N LYS A 408 13.65 -23.42 16.35
CA LYS A 408 13.34 -22.52 17.48
C LYS A 408 14.35 -21.38 17.58
N ASP A 409 15.64 -21.68 17.47
CA ASP A 409 16.68 -20.67 17.52
C ASP A 409 16.53 -19.70 16.34
N ALA A 410 16.31 -20.20 15.12
CA ALA A 410 16.09 -19.35 13.96
C ALA A 410 14.81 -18.49 14.04
N TRP A 411 13.80 -18.97 14.75
CA TRP A 411 12.57 -18.23 15.03
C TRP A 411 12.81 -17.06 15.98
N THR A 412 13.57 -17.30 17.06
CA THR A 412 13.85 -16.31 18.12
C THR A 412 15.02 -15.37 17.82
N SER A 413 15.96 -15.76 16.97
CA SER A 413 17.10 -14.93 16.57
C SER A 413 16.84 -14.13 15.30
N GLY A 414 15.92 -14.60 14.44
CA GLY A 414 15.71 -14.07 13.09
C GLY A 414 16.76 -14.55 12.08
N THR A 415 17.75 -15.34 12.50
CA THR A 415 18.86 -15.83 11.67
C THR A 415 18.75 -17.33 11.40
N GLY A 416 19.14 -17.79 10.22
CA GLY A 416 19.09 -19.21 9.87
C GLY A 416 17.85 -19.63 9.08
N ARG A 417 17.74 -20.93 8.79
CA ARG A 417 16.75 -21.48 7.85
C ARG A 417 15.51 -21.98 8.60
N LEU A 418 14.40 -21.30 8.38
CA LEU A 418 13.08 -21.75 8.86
C LEU A 418 12.38 -22.68 7.86
N PRO A 419 11.66 -23.71 8.34
CA PRO A 419 10.68 -24.45 7.54
C PRO A 419 9.68 -23.51 6.84
N LYS A 420 9.12 -23.94 5.69
CA LYS A 420 8.20 -23.11 4.89
C LYS A 420 7.02 -22.58 5.71
N ALA A 421 6.37 -23.45 6.48
CA ALA A 421 5.23 -23.08 7.33
C ALA A 421 5.58 -21.97 8.34
N LEU A 422 6.72 -22.08 9.04
CA LEU A 422 7.17 -21.03 9.96
C LEU A 422 7.53 -19.73 9.22
N ARG A 423 8.17 -19.80 8.05
CA ARG A 423 8.43 -18.58 7.27
C ARG A 423 7.13 -17.86 6.91
N GLU A 424 6.07 -18.60 6.59
CA GLU A 424 4.76 -18.05 6.27
C GLU A 424 4.07 -17.45 7.50
N GLN A 425 4.09 -18.13 8.65
CA GLN A 425 3.55 -17.62 9.92
C GLN A 425 4.27 -16.35 10.40
N ARG A 426 5.61 -16.36 10.40
CA ARG A 426 6.40 -15.17 10.71
C ARG A 426 6.04 -14.02 9.79
N ARG A 427 5.93 -14.30 8.49
CA ARG A 427 5.60 -13.30 7.48
C ARG A 427 4.19 -12.75 7.65
N GLU A 428 3.21 -13.58 7.99
CA GLU A 428 1.83 -13.18 8.30
C GLU A 428 1.81 -12.12 9.41
N LEU A 429 2.47 -12.40 10.54
CA LEU A 429 2.52 -11.48 11.68
C LEU A 429 3.14 -10.12 11.30
N PHE A 430 4.32 -10.13 10.67
CA PHE A 430 5.01 -8.89 10.34
C PHE A 430 4.36 -8.13 9.17
N LEU A 431 3.64 -8.80 8.26
CA LEU A 431 2.82 -8.11 7.26
C LEU A 431 1.62 -7.42 7.92
N ARG A 432 0.95 -8.05 8.90
CA ARG A 432 -0.10 -7.38 9.67
C ARG A 432 0.43 -6.14 10.40
N ALA A 433 1.59 -6.28 11.07
CA ALA A 433 2.26 -5.15 11.69
C ALA A 433 2.57 -4.03 10.69
N GLN A 434 3.13 -4.37 9.53
CA GLN A 434 3.45 -3.41 8.47
C GLN A 434 2.23 -2.60 8.00
N HIS A 435 1.04 -3.20 8.02
CA HIS A 435 -0.19 -2.56 7.56
C HIS A 435 -1.02 -1.92 8.68
N GLY A 436 -0.53 -1.92 9.92
CA GLY A 436 -1.21 -1.34 11.08
C GLY A 436 -2.36 -2.19 11.65
N ASP A 437 -2.38 -3.48 11.35
CA ASP A 437 -3.44 -4.41 11.75
C ASP A 437 -3.27 -4.89 13.21
N THR A 438 -3.43 -3.97 14.16
CA THR A 438 -3.35 -4.26 15.60
C THR A 438 -4.36 -5.34 16.03
N PRO A 439 -5.64 -5.30 15.63
CA PRO A 439 -6.58 -6.36 15.99
C PRO A 439 -6.16 -7.73 15.46
N GLY A 440 -5.62 -7.81 14.24
CA GLY A 440 -5.09 -9.04 13.69
C GLY A 440 -3.84 -9.57 14.40
N VAL A 441 -2.93 -8.67 14.81
CA VAL A 441 -1.77 -9.05 15.63
C VAL A 441 -2.24 -9.58 17.00
N LEU A 442 -3.14 -8.88 17.68
CA LEU A 442 -3.69 -9.33 18.96
C LEU A 442 -4.34 -10.71 18.86
N ARG A 443 -5.17 -10.95 17.84
CA ARG A 443 -5.78 -12.28 17.62
C ARG A 443 -4.75 -13.38 17.42
N LEU A 444 -3.65 -13.11 16.70
CA LEU A 444 -2.56 -14.09 16.57
C LEU A 444 -1.92 -14.37 17.93
N LEU A 445 -1.67 -13.34 18.74
CA LEU A 445 -1.13 -13.51 20.09
C LEU A 445 -2.10 -14.24 21.04
N ASP A 446 -3.41 -14.02 20.91
CA ASP A 446 -4.46 -14.72 21.66
C ASP A 446 -4.54 -16.20 21.26
N ALA A 447 -4.28 -16.51 20.00
CA ALA A 447 -4.20 -17.88 19.50
C ALA A 447 -2.88 -18.60 19.86
N GLY A 448 -2.05 -18.03 20.75
CA GLY A 448 -0.84 -18.67 21.28
C GLY A 448 0.40 -18.55 20.40
N PHE A 449 0.42 -17.59 19.46
CA PHE A 449 1.60 -17.30 18.66
C PHE A 449 2.77 -16.81 19.54
N ASP A 450 3.97 -17.38 19.36
CA ASP A 450 5.16 -17.01 20.14
C ASP A 450 5.59 -15.55 19.92
N THR A 451 5.51 -14.73 20.98
CA THR A 451 5.88 -13.31 20.99
C THR A 451 7.38 -13.07 20.80
N ARG A 452 8.22 -14.09 21.04
CA ARG A 452 9.70 -13.99 20.92
C ARG A 452 10.19 -14.09 19.48
N VAL A 453 9.28 -14.18 18.51
CA VAL A 453 9.59 -14.17 17.08
C VAL A 453 10.40 -12.93 16.69
N ARG A 454 11.41 -13.14 15.83
CA ARG A 454 12.16 -12.07 15.17
C ARG A 454 12.06 -12.17 13.66
N ASP A 455 11.93 -11.01 12.99
CA ASP A 455 11.93 -10.94 11.53
C ASP A 455 13.34 -11.15 10.92
N GLY A 456 13.44 -11.07 9.59
CA GLY A 456 14.73 -11.21 8.90
C GLY A 456 15.74 -10.09 9.20
N GLY A 457 15.29 -8.95 9.73
CA GLY A 457 16.13 -7.86 10.24
C GLY A 457 16.45 -7.98 11.73
N ARG A 458 16.15 -9.14 12.35
CA ARG A 458 16.26 -9.40 13.80
C ARG A 458 15.36 -8.51 14.67
N ARG A 459 14.34 -7.87 14.09
CA ARG A 459 13.40 -7.01 14.82
C ARG A 459 12.41 -7.87 15.61
N THR A 460 12.20 -7.50 16.87
CA THR A 460 11.14 -8.04 17.73
C THR A 460 9.82 -7.30 17.49
N LEU A 461 8.73 -7.75 18.11
CA LEU A 461 7.46 -7.03 18.09
C LEU A 461 7.55 -5.62 18.70
N LEU A 462 8.43 -5.40 19.68
CA LEU A 462 8.66 -4.07 20.27
C LEU A 462 9.21 -3.07 19.23
N HIS A 463 10.08 -3.51 18.31
CA HIS A 463 10.64 -2.64 17.28
C HIS A 463 9.58 -2.12 16.29
N VAL A 464 8.54 -2.91 16.03
CA VAL A 464 7.50 -2.57 15.05
C VAL A 464 6.26 -1.92 15.70
N LEU A 465 6.31 -1.59 17.00
CA LEU A 465 5.19 -0.94 17.70
C LEU A 465 4.82 0.43 17.11
N HIS A 466 5.76 1.13 16.47
CA HIS A 466 5.45 2.39 15.80
C HIS A 466 4.44 2.23 14.66
N LEU A 467 4.28 1.03 14.12
CA LEU A 467 3.31 0.73 13.05
C LEU A 467 1.93 0.33 13.61
N LEU A 468 1.85 0.03 14.91
CA LEU A 468 0.71 -0.57 15.57
C LEU A 468 0.17 0.37 16.65
N ASP A 469 -1.00 0.02 17.18
CA ASP A 469 -1.48 0.64 18.41
C ASP A 469 -0.72 0.04 19.60
N HIS A 470 0.11 0.87 20.22
CA HIS A 470 1.01 0.47 21.28
C HIS A 470 0.31 0.35 22.64
N GLU A 471 -0.82 1.02 22.85
CA GLU A 471 -1.52 1.01 24.14
C GLU A 471 -1.91 -0.41 24.58
N PRO A 472 -2.56 -1.25 23.75
CA PRO A 472 -2.86 -2.63 24.12
C PRO A 472 -1.65 -3.58 23.97
N LEU A 473 -0.71 -3.27 23.07
CA LEU A 473 0.37 -4.20 22.72
C LEU A 473 1.58 -4.10 23.64
N LEU A 474 2.03 -2.89 24.01
CA LEU A 474 3.24 -2.71 24.81
C LEU A 474 3.16 -3.43 26.16
N PRO A 475 2.11 -3.25 26.99
CA PRO A 475 2.01 -3.94 28.28
C PRO A 475 2.02 -5.47 28.12
N ARG A 476 1.33 -5.97 27.09
CA ARG A 476 1.26 -7.41 26.79
C ARG A 476 2.61 -7.99 26.38
N LEU A 477 3.36 -7.27 25.55
CA LEU A 477 4.69 -7.70 25.12
C LEU A 477 5.70 -7.68 26.26
N LEU A 478 5.61 -6.69 27.15
CA LEU A 478 6.43 -6.62 28.36
C LEU A 478 6.09 -7.73 29.34
N ALA A 479 4.80 -8.04 29.54
CA ALA A 479 4.36 -9.16 30.36
C ALA A 479 4.84 -10.53 29.82
N ALA A 480 5.05 -10.64 28.50
CA ALA A 480 5.67 -11.82 27.89
C ALA A 480 7.21 -11.87 28.05
N GLY A 481 7.81 -10.87 28.72
CA GLY A 481 9.23 -10.79 29.01
C GLY A 481 10.08 -10.42 27.79
N LEU A 482 9.55 -9.63 26.85
CA LEU A 482 10.36 -9.11 25.75
C LEU A 482 11.34 -8.06 26.27
N ASP A 483 12.59 -8.19 25.82
CA ASP A 483 13.68 -7.29 26.18
C ASP A 483 13.55 -5.95 25.43
N LEU A 484 13.45 -4.85 26.21
CA LEU A 484 13.40 -3.47 25.71
C LEU A 484 14.72 -3.04 25.05
N GLU A 485 15.82 -3.72 25.35
CA GLU A 485 17.15 -3.42 24.81
C GLU A 485 17.57 -4.42 23.72
N ALA A 486 16.66 -5.29 23.29
CA ALA A 486 16.89 -6.16 22.16
C ALA A 486 17.27 -5.33 20.93
N THR A 487 18.30 -5.74 20.20
CA THR A 487 18.75 -5.01 19.01
C THR A 487 18.36 -5.68 17.70
N ASP A 488 18.09 -4.86 16.69
CA ASP A 488 17.96 -5.28 15.29
C ASP A 488 19.34 -5.46 14.61
N HIS A 489 19.35 -5.76 13.30
CA HIS A 489 20.60 -5.92 12.53
C HIS A 489 21.45 -4.64 12.36
N HIS A 490 20.91 -3.48 12.72
CA HIS A 490 21.59 -2.19 12.74
C HIS A 490 21.95 -1.77 14.18
N GLU A 491 21.86 -2.71 15.13
CA GLU A 491 22.09 -2.48 16.55
C GLU A 491 21.11 -1.45 17.16
N ARG A 492 19.98 -1.19 16.50
CA ARG A 492 18.96 -0.27 16.99
C ARG A 492 18.07 -0.99 18.01
N THR A 493 17.78 -0.32 19.13
CA THR A 493 16.76 -0.76 20.10
C THR A 493 15.35 -0.36 19.62
N PRO A 494 14.27 -0.91 20.21
CA PRO A 494 12.90 -0.45 19.98
C PRO A 494 12.73 1.07 20.08
N LEU A 495 13.39 1.72 21.05
CA LEU A 495 13.34 3.17 21.20
C LEU A 495 14.01 3.90 20.02
N HIS A 496 15.16 3.42 19.53
CA HIS A 496 15.79 3.94 18.32
C HIS A 496 14.85 3.84 17.10
N VAL A 497 14.18 2.71 16.94
CA VAL A 497 13.24 2.52 15.83
C VAL A 497 12.03 3.45 15.96
N ALA A 498 11.46 3.62 17.15
CA ALA A 498 10.35 4.54 17.38
C ALA A 498 10.72 6.00 17.04
N VAL A 499 11.91 6.46 17.42
CA VAL A 499 12.41 7.80 17.08
C VAL A 499 12.69 7.91 15.57
N GLY A 500 13.38 6.92 15.02
CA GLY A 500 13.91 6.95 13.67
C GLY A 500 12.88 6.70 12.58
N ASP A 501 11.86 5.88 12.83
CA ASP A 501 10.92 5.40 11.80
C ASP A 501 9.50 5.96 11.97
N GLY A 502 9.35 7.06 12.73
CA GLY A 502 8.11 7.85 12.78
C GLY A 502 7.09 7.40 13.83
N GLY A 503 7.54 6.80 14.94
CA GLY A 503 6.67 6.49 16.08
C GLY A 503 6.19 7.74 16.81
N SER A 504 4.98 7.71 17.35
CA SER A 504 4.39 8.85 18.06
C SER A 504 5.14 9.22 19.34
N GLU A 505 5.01 10.47 19.77
CA GLU A 505 5.51 10.91 21.08
C GLU A 505 4.98 10.03 22.22
N ALA A 506 3.71 9.63 22.16
CA ALA A 506 3.09 8.74 23.15
C ALA A 506 3.81 7.39 23.25
N LEU A 507 4.15 6.76 22.11
CA LEU A 507 4.91 5.51 22.12
C LEU A 507 6.31 5.71 22.71
N VAL A 508 6.99 6.81 22.35
CA VAL A 508 8.32 7.13 22.87
C VAL A 508 8.27 7.28 24.39
N ARG A 509 7.30 8.03 24.93
CA ARG A 509 7.09 8.16 26.37
C ARG A 509 6.80 6.82 27.03
N ALA A 510 5.91 6.01 26.45
CA ALA A 510 5.56 4.71 27.00
C ALA A 510 6.76 3.74 27.08
N LEU A 511 7.68 3.80 26.10
CA LEU A 511 8.93 3.02 26.15
C LEU A 511 9.89 3.52 27.24
N LEU A 512 9.98 4.85 27.44
CA LEU A 512 10.80 5.45 28.50
C LEU A 512 10.25 5.09 29.89
N ASP A 513 8.92 5.17 30.06
CA ASP A 513 8.24 4.80 31.30
C ASP A 513 8.40 3.31 31.61
N ALA A 514 8.54 2.47 30.58
CA ALA A 514 8.87 1.05 30.72
C ALA A 514 10.37 0.79 31.03
N GLY A 515 11.21 1.83 31.04
CA GLY A 515 12.63 1.75 31.41
C GLY A 515 13.60 1.61 30.23
N ALA A 516 13.20 1.95 29.00
CA ALA A 516 14.09 1.91 27.85
C ALA A 516 15.29 2.87 28.01
N ARG A 517 16.48 2.41 27.67
CA ARG A 517 17.72 3.20 27.80
C ARG A 517 17.85 4.25 26.71
N VAL A 518 18.32 5.43 27.11
CA VAL A 518 18.55 6.59 26.20
C VAL A 518 20.00 6.78 25.80
N ASP A 519 20.93 6.06 26.44
CA ASP A 519 22.38 6.18 26.29
C ASP A 519 23.00 5.14 25.32
N VAL A 520 22.16 4.40 24.61
CA VAL A 520 22.57 3.42 23.60
C VAL A 520 22.80 4.11 22.25
N VAL A 521 23.71 3.57 21.43
CA VAL A 521 23.99 4.02 20.07
C VAL A 521 23.78 2.89 19.08
N ASP A 522 23.37 3.21 17.86
CA ASP A 522 23.25 2.23 16.78
C ASP A 522 24.60 1.85 16.17
N TYR A 523 24.59 0.92 15.21
CA TYR A 523 25.80 0.45 14.50
C TYR A 523 26.60 1.58 13.85
N GLY A 524 25.93 2.67 13.44
CA GLY A 524 26.56 3.86 12.87
C GLY A 524 27.05 4.87 13.91
N GLY A 525 27.00 4.51 15.19
CA GLY A 525 27.31 5.37 16.33
C GLY A 525 26.32 6.50 16.52
N ARG A 526 25.09 6.43 15.99
CA ARG A 526 24.09 7.49 16.18
C ARG A 526 23.38 7.30 17.51
N SER A 527 23.31 8.36 18.30
CA SER A 527 22.44 8.41 19.48
C SER A 527 21.03 8.86 19.10
N LEU A 528 20.08 8.72 20.03
CA LEU A 528 18.72 9.23 19.88
C LEU A 528 18.70 10.74 19.59
N ARG A 529 19.62 11.51 20.19
CA ARG A 529 19.75 12.95 19.93
C ARG A 529 20.13 13.25 18.48
N ASN A 530 21.12 12.52 17.92
CA ASN A 530 21.48 12.67 16.51
C ASN A 530 20.26 12.37 15.61
N MET A 531 19.50 11.32 15.93
CA MET A 531 18.32 10.92 15.14
C MET A 531 17.21 11.97 15.20
N ILE A 532 16.92 12.54 16.37
CA ILE A 532 15.92 13.60 16.54
C ILE A 532 16.26 14.81 15.66
N HIS A 533 17.53 15.20 15.62
CA HIS A 533 18.00 16.29 14.77
C HIS A 533 17.96 15.93 13.28
N ASP A 534 18.56 14.79 12.89
CA ASP A 534 18.66 14.34 11.50
C ASP A 534 17.27 14.18 10.85
N TYR A 535 16.28 13.70 11.61
CA TYR A 535 14.89 13.52 11.16
C TYR A 535 13.96 14.70 11.52
N ARG A 536 14.48 15.78 12.12
CA ARG A 536 13.72 16.99 12.49
C ARG A 536 12.47 16.71 13.35
N ARG A 537 12.59 15.79 14.31
CA ARG A 537 11.52 15.37 15.24
C ARG A 537 11.31 16.39 16.36
N THR A 538 10.70 17.52 16.02
CA THR A 538 10.45 18.63 16.96
C THR A 538 9.56 18.24 18.15
N ASP A 539 8.67 17.25 17.95
CA ASP A 539 7.83 16.64 18.97
C ASP A 539 8.63 15.89 20.06
N LEU A 540 9.86 15.48 19.75
CA LEU A 540 10.72 14.73 20.67
C LEU A 540 11.85 15.59 21.28
N ALA A 541 11.70 16.92 21.29
CA ALA A 541 12.71 17.83 21.85
C ALA A 541 13.11 17.47 23.30
N PHE A 542 12.15 17.07 24.13
CA PHE A 542 12.39 16.64 25.51
C PHE A 542 13.36 15.45 25.60
N LEU A 543 13.31 14.52 24.64
CA LEU A 543 14.20 13.36 24.61
C LEU A 543 15.62 13.76 24.19
N ALA A 544 15.75 14.72 23.28
CA ALA A 544 17.06 15.26 22.90
C ALA A 544 17.76 15.98 24.06
N GLU A 545 16.99 16.61 24.96
CA GLU A 545 17.49 17.25 26.18
C GLU A 545 17.92 16.24 27.25
N MET A 546 17.22 15.09 27.37
CA MET A 546 17.59 14.02 28.30
C MET A 546 18.88 13.30 27.93
N VAL A 547 19.24 13.26 26.64
CA VAL A 547 20.45 12.59 26.16
C VAL A 547 21.66 13.51 26.29
N THR A 548 22.65 13.09 27.07
CA THR A 548 23.89 13.84 27.29
C THR A 548 24.59 14.19 25.96
N PRO A 549 24.98 15.45 25.74
CA PRO A 549 25.78 15.83 24.59
C PRO A 549 27.08 15.02 24.52
N GLY A 550 27.41 14.48 23.34
CA GLY A 550 28.63 13.68 23.12
C GLY A 550 28.43 12.16 23.17
N ILE A 551 27.22 11.66 23.44
CA ILE A 551 26.89 10.26 23.20
C ILE A 551 26.69 10.04 21.70
N GLY A 552 27.50 9.17 21.11
CA GLY A 552 27.49 8.86 19.67
C GLY A 552 28.42 9.74 18.84
N ARG A 553 28.23 9.70 17.51
CA ARG A 553 29.01 10.51 16.57
C ARG A 553 28.72 12.00 16.77
N PRO A 554 29.69 12.89 16.51
CA PRO A 554 29.47 14.33 16.62
C PRO A 554 28.32 14.76 15.70
N ASP A 555 27.50 15.70 16.19
CA ASP A 555 26.44 16.30 15.40
C ASP A 555 27.05 16.91 14.12
N ARG A 556 26.40 16.68 12.98
CA ARG A 556 26.80 17.33 11.74
C ARG A 556 26.51 18.81 11.87
N GLU A 557 27.51 19.60 12.26
CA GLU A 557 27.44 21.05 12.21
C GLU A 557 26.97 21.46 10.81
N LYS A 558 25.94 22.30 10.75
CA LYS A 558 25.59 22.98 9.51
C LYS A 558 26.86 23.67 9.04
N LYS A 559 27.37 23.26 7.86
CA LYS A 559 28.25 24.14 7.10
C LYS A 559 27.40 25.33 6.69
N ASP A 560 27.43 26.38 7.50
CA ASP A 560 26.97 27.69 7.08
C ASP A 560 27.87 28.13 5.92
N GLY A 561 27.30 28.16 4.72
CA GLY A 561 27.94 28.52 3.46
C GLY A 561 26.92 29.04 2.49
#